data_AF-A0A2Z3RCV8-F1
#
_entry.id   AF-A0A2Z3RCV8-F1
#
_cell.length_a   1.000
_cell.length_b   1.000
_cell.length_c   1.000
_cell.angle_alpha   90.00
_cell.angle_beta   90.00
_cell.angle_gamma   90.00
#
_symmetry.space_group_name_H-M   'P 1'
#
loop_
_entity.id
_entity.type
_entity.pdbx_description
1 polymer ?
#
loop_
_entity_poly.entity_id
_entity_poly.type
_entity_poly.pdbx_seq_one_letter_code
_entity_poly.pdbx_strand_id
1 'polypeptide(L)'
;MKKLWFILGGLCVAGGLLSTQPAEAKSYLTITSTQNTSYNARFNNQGTRNDGIYYYAPYYTQRSAKTRDASGKDWQHRFVKVTKVAKLSNGTSYAQFSWYGKAIGWVDQAALQKYSRSQNAAALLKKSHFQGNAMLFNNYATGASHVSVGSADATAKLPNSNTALFPLASLQKVMTGAIIEQLAASKKLSLNDKLSRYYPSVTNSKNITLRQLLNHRSGIDMDETAPSTVLNTQSAELNYTLTQLKVSGDTSFTYTNANYTLLAAVASKVTGQNYDTLIQNRIIKPLKLTHTYAWNKLPSTSTVANGYRYNNGQDNVAQNVSQKLMSSLLGAGNYYATPSDYYTIQKGLRNGKILTKSQYYDLANDYKLSYAGGLYHYSGGIKRVRGALSGAGYNNILYGSEGNKTGVILFANQSPTRSIDSLAKTLYDLARYYNEN
;
A
#
# COMPACT_ATOMS: atom_id res chain seq x y z
N MET A 1 -59.75 -3.54 -38.18
CA MET A 1 -60.57 -3.10 -39.33
C MET A 1 -59.71 -2.09 -40.10
N LYS A 2 -59.37 -2.17 -41.39
CA LYS A 2 -59.75 -3.01 -42.53
C LYS A 2 -58.50 -3.20 -43.41
N LYS A 3 -58.46 -4.36 -44.08
CA LYS A 3 -57.56 -4.73 -45.20
C LYS A 3 -57.81 -3.84 -46.42
N LEU A 4 -56.86 -3.78 -47.36
CA LEU A 4 -57.18 -4.10 -48.76
C LEU A 4 -55.91 -4.61 -49.51
N TRP A 5 -56.13 -5.69 -50.24
CA TRP A 5 -55.26 -6.36 -51.22
C TRP A 5 -55.87 -6.13 -52.62
N PHE A 6 -55.07 -6.31 -53.69
CA PHE A 6 -55.32 -6.95 -55.01
C PHE A 6 -54.32 -6.34 -56.05
N ILE A 7 -53.26 -7.03 -56.52
CA ILE A 7 -53.12 -7.97 -57.68
C ILE A 7 -53.62 -7.34 -59.02
N LEU A 8 -52.92 -7.25 -60.18
CA LEU A 8 -52.34 -8.30 -61.07
C LEU A 8 -51.57 -7.68 -62.29
N GLY A 9 -50.52 -8.38 -62.78
CA GLY A 9 -50.04 -8.42 -64.19
C GLY A 9 -49.28 -7.19 -64.74
N GLY A 10 -48.11 -7.24 -65.35
CA GLY A 10 -47.33 -8.29 -66.02
C GLY A 10 -46.84 -7.73 -67.35
N LEU A 11 -45.53 -7.59 -67.57
CA LEU A 11 -44.89 -7.63 -68.91
C LEU A 11 -43.36 -7.66 -68.78
N CYS A 12 -42.74 -8.73 -69.29
CA CYS A 12 -41.32 -8.80 -69.55
C CYS A 12 -40.98 -7.91 -70.75
N VAL A 13 -40.04 -6.99 -70.59
CA VAL A 13 -39.25 -6.44 -71.69
C VAL A 13 -37.78 -6.50 -71.28
N ALA A 14 -37.03 -7.30 -72.02
CA ALA A 14 -35.58 -7.39 -71.92
C ALA A 14 -34.97 -6.06 -72.38
N GLY A 15 -34.32 -5.36 -71.45
CA GLY A 15 -33.53 -4.17 -71.72
C GLY A 15 -32.24 -4.29 -70.93
N GLY A 16 -31.18 -4.75 -71.58
CA GLY A 16 -29.85 -4.81 -71.00
C GLY A 16 -29.39 -3.40 -70.63
N LEU A 17 -29.19 -3.16 -69.34
CA LEU A 17 -28.50 -1.97 -68.82
C LEU A 17 -27.65 -2.45 -67.65
N LEU A 18 -26.39 -2.69 -67.99
CA LEU A 18 -25.19 -2.66 -67.14
C LEU A 18 -25.43 -2.88 -65.66
N SER A 19 -25.02 -4.06 -65.18
CA SER A 19 -24.71 -4.26 -63.77
C SER A 19 -23.68 -3.20 -63.34
N THR A 20 -24.11 -2.12 -62.71
CA THR A 20 -23.25 -1.44 -61.77
C THR A 20 -23.22 -2.35 -60.54
N GLN A 21 -22.27 -3.29 -60.54
CA GLN A 21 -21.82 -3.84 -59.27
C GLN A 21 -21.57 -2.65 -58.35
N PRO A 22 -22.11 -2.62 -57.12
CA PRO A 22 -21.63 -1.66 -56.15
C PRO A 22 -20.13 -1.84 -56.08
N ALA A 23 -19.38 -0.76 -56.32
CA ALA A 23 -17.93 -0.80 -56.31
C ALA A 23 -17.48 -1.57 -55.06
N GLU A 24 -16.90 -2.74 -55.27
CA GLU A 24 -16.35 -3.54 -54.20
C GLU A 24 -15.30 -2.68 -53.49
N ALA A 25 -15.61 -2.20 -52.30
CA ALA A 25 -14.60 -1.65 -51.40
C ALA A 25 -13.74 -2.83 -50.89
N LYS A 26 -12.91 -3.37 -51.77
CA LYS A 26 -11.88 -4.38 -51.47
C LYS A 26 -10.73 -3.72 -50.74
N SER A 27 -10.80 -3.62 -49.42
CA SER A 27 -9.60 -3.40 -48.59
C SER A 27 -9.83 -3.65 -47.09
N TYR A 28 -10.29 -4.86 -46.73
CA TYR A 28 -10.14 -5.31 -45.35
C TYR A 28 -8.66 -5.64 -45.11
N LEU A 29 -7.99 -4.92 -44.21
CA LEU A 29 -6.71 -5.38 -43.69
C LEU A 29 -6.95 -6.68 -42.92
N THR A 30 -6.29 -7.75 -43.33
CA THR A 30 -6.39 -9.05 -42.67
C THR A 30 -5.33 -9.16 -41.59
N ILE A 31 -5.64 -9.89 -40.52
CA ILE A 31 -4.64 -10.23 -39.50
C ILE A 31 -3.74 -11.31 -40.09
N THR A 32 -2.45 -11.02 -40.23
CA THR A 32 -1.43 -11.95 -40.73
C THR A 32 -0.82 -12.78 -39.61
N SER A 33 -0.76 -12.24 -38.39
CA SER A 33 -0.35 -13.00 -37.21
C SER A 33 -0.90 -12.39 -35.93
N THR A 34 -0.98 -13.20 -34.88
CA THR A 34 -1.34 -12.74 -33.54
C THR A 34 -0.43 -13.39 -32.51
N GLN A 35 0.03 -12.59 -31.55
CA GLN A 35 0.89 -13.01 -30.46
C GLN A 35 0.27 -12.62 -29.11
N ASN A 36 0.13 -13.60 -28.21
CA ASN A 36 -0.17 -13.33 -26.81
C ASN A 36 1.07 -12.73 -26.13
N THR A 37 0.89 -11.68 -25.34
CA THR A 37 1.98 -10.99 -24.65
C THR A 37 1.50 -10.46 -23.30
N SER A 38 2.42 -9.96 -22.49
CA SER A 38 2.08 -9.29 -21.24
C SER A 38 3.17 -8.29 -20.91
N TYR A 39 2.93 -7.02 -21.20
CA TYR A 39 3.81 -5.93 -20.79
C TYR A 39 3.00 -4.69 -20.45
N ASN A 40 3.59 -3.84 -19.62
CA ASN A 40 2.99 -2.56 -19.26
C ASN A 40 3.37 -1.48 -20.27
N ALA A 41 2.44 -0.56 -20.54
CA ALA A 41 2.66 0.54 -21.46
C ALA A 41 1.97 1.82 -20.99
N ARG A 42 2.42 2.94 -21.51
CA ARG A 42 1.78 4.25 -21.36
C ARG A 42 1.44 4.80 -22.73
N PHE A 43 0.22 5.31 -22.87
CA PHE A 43 -0.17 6.07 -24.04
C PHE A 43 0.68 7.33 -24.16
N ASN A 44 1.30 7.51 -25.32
CA ASN A 44 2.16 8.66 -25.60
C ASN A 44 1.73 9.35 -26.91
N ASN A 45 2.02 10.65 -27.00
CA ASN A 45 1.83 11.47 -28.21
C ASN A 45 0.41 11.50 -28.80
N GLN A 46 -0.64 11.22 -28.01
CA GLN A 46 -2.02 11.17 -28.49
C GLN A 46 -2.62 12.54 -28.79
N GLY A 47 -2.04 13.62 -28.26
CA GLY A 47 -2.40 14.99 -28.65
C GLY A 47 -2.24 15.23 -30.14
N THR A 48 -1.16 14.70 -30.73
CA THR A 48 -0.83 14.83 -32.15
C THR A 48 -1.32 13.65 -32.98
N ARG A 49 -1.12 12.41 -32.50
CA ARG A 49 -1.49 11.19 -33.26
C ARG A 49 -2.99 10.93 -33.27
N ASN A 50 -3.63 11.04 -32.10
CA ASN A 50 -5.04 10.77 -31.91
C ASN A 50 -5.51 9.40 -32.43
N ASP A 51 -4.78 8.35 -32.06
CA ASP A 51 -4.99 7.00 -32.56
C ASP A 51 -6.42 6.50 -32.26
N GLY A 52 -7.01 5.76 -33.21
CA GLY A 52 -8.31 5.15 -33.02
C GLY A 52 -8.25 3.97 -32.05
N ILE A 53 -9.21 3.89 -31.13
CA ILE A 53 -9.42 2.73 -30.27
C ILE A 53 -10.60 1.93 -30.81
N TYR A 54 -10.45 0.61 -30.88
CA TYR A 54 -11.43 -0.33 -31.45
C TYR A 54 -11.75 -1.43 -30.45
N TYR A 55 -13.02 -1.63 -30.08
CA TYR A 55 -13.38 -2.49 -28.94
C TYR A 55 -13.20 -3.98 -29.20
N TYR A 56 -13.58 -4.45 -30.39
CA TYR A 56 -13.67 -5.90 -30.64
C TYR A 56 -12.43 -6.45 -31.34
N ALA A 57 -11.86 -5.70 -32.26
CA ALA A 57 -10.70 -6.11 -33.04
C ALA A 57 -10.15 -4.94 -33.86
N PRO A 58 -8.91 -5.04 -34.37
CA PRO A 58 -8.40 -4.10 -35.36
C PRO A 58 -8.98 -4.34 -36.76
N TYR A 59 -10.16 -4.96 -36.87
CA TYR A 59 -10.86 -5.08 -38.15
C TYR A 59 -11.44 -3.71 -38.50
N TYR A 60 -11.46 -3.33 -39.78
CA TYR A 60 -12.05 -2.07 -40.28
C TYR A 60 -11.24 -0.78 -40.07
N THR A 61 -9.90 -0.82 -40.03
CA THR A 61 -9.04 0.36 -39.79
C THR A 61 -8.85 1.29 -41.01
N GLN A 62 -9.77 1.29 -41.98
CA GLN A 62 -9.71 2.19 -43.14
C GLN A 62 -10.69 3.36 -43.00
N ARG A 63 -10.28 4.53 -43.50
CA ARG A 63 -10.97 5.83 -43.34
C ARG A 63 -12.44 5.81 -43.80
N SER A 64 -12.82 4.87 -44.68
CA SER A 64 -14.16 4.70 -45.24
C SER A 64 -15.02 3.62 -44.57
N ALA A 65 -14.50 2.78 -43.67
CA ALA A 65 -15.18 1.56 -43.20
C ALA A 65 -15.89 1.68 -41.83
N LYS A 66 -15.38 2.47 -40.88
CA LYS A 66 -16.12 3.06 -39.74
C LYS A 66 -15.18 3.95 -38.93
N THR A 67 -15.75 5.01 -38.34
CA THR A 67 -15.14 5.86 -37.32
C THR A 67 -14.72 5.02 -36.11
N ARG A 68 -13.49 5.21 -35.62
CA ARG A 68 -12.99 4.70 -34.32
C ARG A 68 -14.08 4.69 -33.22
N ASP A 69 -14.10 3.67 -32.36
CA ASP A 69 -15.06 3.59 -31.26
C ASP A 69 -14.75 4.60 -30.15
N ALA A 70 -13.46 4.91 -29.96
CA ALA A 70 -12.98 5.92 -29.03
C ALA A 70 -11.69 6.58 -29.54
N SER A 71 -11.36 7.71 -28.91
CA SER A 71 -10.24 8.57 -29.25
C SER A 71 -9.05 8.31 -28.34
N GLY A 72 -7.86 8.11 -28.91
CA GLY A 72 -6.62 7.97 -28.17
C GLY A 72 -6.27 9.21 -27.35
N LYS A 73 -6.77 10.40 -27.71
CA LYS A 73 -6.60 11.63 -26.90
C LYS A 73 -7.13 11.47 -25.47
N ASP A 74 -8.23 10.74 -25.28
CA ASP A 74 -8.83 10.51 -23.96
C ASP A 74 -7.97 9.58 -23.08
N TRP A 75 -7.01 8.91 -23.73
CA TRP A 75 -6.08 7.97 -23.14
C TRP A 75 -4.67 8.54 -22.98
N GLN A 76 -4.41 9.78 -23.40
CA GLN A 76 -3.10 10.41 -23.26
C GLN A 76 -2.57 10.26 -21.83
N HIS A 77 -1.32 9.78 -21.72
CA HIS A 77 -0.63 9.50 -20.45
C HIS A 77 -1.21 8.39 -19.58
N ARG A 78 -2.29 7.71 -19.98
CA ARG A 78 -2.83 6.57 -19.22
C ARG A 78 -1.89 5.38 -19.27
N PHE A 79 -1.74 4.75 -18.12
CA PHE A 79 -0.97 3.53 -17.93
C PHE A 79 -1.88 2.32 -18.13
N VAL A 80 -1.48 1.38 -18.98
CA VAL A 80 -2.27 0.24 -19.44
C VAL A 80 -1.42 -1.03 -19.54
N LYS A 81 -2.06 -2.18 -19.61
CA LYS A 81 -1.39 -3.47 -19.78
C LYS A 81 -1.76 -4.05 -21.15
N VAL A 82 -0.76 -4.36 -21.95
CA VAL A 82 -0.92 -4.99 -23.27
C VAL A 82 -0.94 -6.50 -23.09
N THR A 83 -1.95 -7.15 -23.64
CA THR A 83 -2.20 -8.60 -23.51
C THR A 83 -2.05 -9.37 -24.82
N LYS A 84 -2.18 -8.66 -25.95
CA LYS A 84 -2.09 -9.27 -27.29
C LYS A 84 -1.58 -8.24 -28.28
N VAL A 85 -0.87 -8.71 -29.31
CA VAL A 85 -0.50 -7.90 -30.48
C VAL A 85 -0.90 -8.65 -31.73
N ALA A 86 -1.55 -7.96 -32.67
CA ALA A 86 -1.96 -8.49 -33.97
C ALA A 86 -1.27 -7.69 -35.08
N LYS A 87 -0.66 -8.38 -36.04
CA LYS A 87 -0.05 -7.78 -37.22
C LYS A 87 -1.05 -7.82 -38.37
N LEU A 88 -1.22 -6.69 -39.06
CA LEU A 88 -2.12 -6.55 -40.20
C LEU A 88 -1.37 -6.76 -41.52
N SER A 89 -2.11 -7.00 -42.61
CA SER A 89 -1.56 -7.25 -43.96
C SER A 89 -0.77 -6.07 -44.55
N ASN A 90 -0.98 -4.84 -44.07
CA ASN A 90 -0.18 -3.67 -44.42
C ASN A 90 1.08 -3.49 -43.55
N GLY A 91 1.36 -4.43 -42.65
CA GLY A 91 2.51 -4.38 -41.75
C GLY A 91 2.29 -3.64 -40.43
N THR A 92 1.18 -2.92 -40.24
CA THR A 92 0.86 -2.24 -38.97
C THR A 92 0.55 -3.25 -37.87
N SER A 93 0.98 -2.96 -36.64
CA SER A 93 0.66 -3.76 -35.46
C SER A 93 -0.36 -3.04 -34.59
N TYR A 94 -1.38 -3.77 -34.14
CA TYR A 94 -2.36 -3.31 -33.16
C TYR A 94 -2.19 -4.07 -31.85
N ALA A 95 -2.22 -3.35 -30.74
CA ALA A 95 -2.10 -3.88 -29.40
C ALA A 95 -3.46 -3.91 -28.69
N GLN A 96 -3.87 -5.08 -28.22
CA GLN A 96 -4.98 -5.18 -27.29
C GLN A 96 -4.50 -4.76 -25.90
N PHE A 97 -5.20 -3.81 -25.28
CA PHE A 97 -4.85 -3.30 -23.97
C PHE A 97 -6.00 -3.40 -22.98
N SER A 98 -5.61 -3.46 -21.70
CA SER A 98 -6.51 -3.47 -20.56
C SER A 98 -6.15 -2.33 -19.60
N TRP A 99 -7.16 -1.87 -18.87
CA TRP A 99 -7.01 -0.84 -17.85
C TRP A 99 -7.58 -1.38 -16.54
N TYR A 100 -6.71 -1.53 -15.53
CA TYR A 100 -7.05 -2.14 -14.24
C TYR A 100 -7.81 -3.48 -14.37
N GLY A 101 -7.30 -4.37 -15.23
CA GLY A 101 -7.84 -5.71 -15.44
C GLY A 101 -9.03 -5.80 -16.40
N LYS A 102 -9.63 -4.67 -16.81
CA LYS A 102 -10.70 -4.65 -17.81
C LYS A 102 -10.10 -4.49 -19.21
N ALA A 103 -10.36 -5.45 -20.11
CA ALA A 103 -10.03 -5.28 -21.52
C ALA A 103 -10.79 -4.09 -22.10
N ILE A 104 -10.08 -3.17 -22.75
CA ILE A 104 -10.67 -1.94 -23.29
C ILE A 104 -10.86 -2.06 -24.80
N GLY A 105 -9.80 -2.47 -25.50
CA GLY A 105 -9.84 -2.56 -26.95
C GLY A 105 -8.44 -2.64 -27.55
N TRP A 106 -8.37 -2.29 -28.82
CA TRP A 106 -7.19 -2.33 -29.66
C TRP A 106 -6.81 -0.92 -30.09
N VAL A 107 -5.51 -0.63 -30.13
CA VAL A 107 -4.95 0.62 -30.64
C VAL A 107 -3.71 0.32 -31.48
N ASP A 108 -3.34 1.20 -32.41
CA ASP A 108 -2.03 1.14 -33.06
C ASP A 108 -0.94 1.01 -31.98
N GLN A 109 -0.10 -0.01 -32.09
CA GLN A 109 0.95 -0.28 -31.11
C GLN A 109 1.92 0.91 -30.97
N ALA A 110 2.08 1.73 -32.01
CA ALA A 110 2.88 2.96 -31.95
C ALA A 110 2.30 4.05 -31.04
N ALA A 111 1.03 3.94 -30.63
CA ALA A 111 0.42 4.78 -29.60
C ALA A 111 0.96 4.49 -28.19
N LEU A 112 1.63 3.34 -28.01
CA LEU A 112 2.03 2.79 -26.72
C LEU A 112 3.54 2.73 -26.58
N GLN A 113 4.06 3.33 -25.50
CA GLN A 113 5.45 3.19 -25.08
C GLN A 113 5.52 2.22 -23.90
N LYS A 114 6.42 1.21 -23.96
CA LYS A 114 6.68 0.34 -22.80
C LYS A 114 7.05 1.19 -21.58
N TYR A 115 6.45 0.88 -20.43
CA TYR A 115 6.59 1.70 -19.23
C TYR A 115 6.45 0.80 -17.99
N SER A 116 7.40 0.83 -17.06
CA SER A 116 7.38 -0.08 -15.91
C SER A 116 6.40 0.38 -14.84
N ARG A 117 6.02 -0.55 -13.94
CA ARG A 117 5.22 -0.19 -12.77
C ARG A 117 5.96 0.76 -11.85
N SER A 118 7.26 0.56 -11.63
CA SER A 118 8.11 1.46 -10.84
C SER A 118 8.15 2.87 -11.41
N GLN A 119 8.23 3.03 -12.74
CA GLN A 119 8.17 4.35 -13.39
C GLN A 119 6.82 5.04 -13.16
N ASN A 120 5.71 4.31 -13.29
CA ASN A 120 4.37 4.88 -13.03
C ASN A 120 4.17 5.23 -11.55
N ALA A 121 4.64 4.38 -10.64
CA ALA A 121 4.61 4.65 -9.21
C ALA A 121 5.43 5.91 -8.88
N ALA A 122 6.64 6.06 -9.42
CA ALA A 122 7.48 7.25 -9.22
C ALA A 122 6.77 8.53 -9.70
N ALA A 123 6.09 8.48 -10.84
CA ALA A 123 5.32 9.62 -11.36
C ALA A 123 4.16 10.00 -10.44
N LEU A 124 3.42 9.02 -9.90
CA LEU A 124 2.33 9.25 -8.94
C LEU A 124 2.82 9.84 -7.62
N LEU A 125 3.93 9.31 -7.08
CA LEU A 125 4.55 9.82 -5.85
C LEU A 125 5.00 11.27 -6.02
N LYS A 126 5.75 11.58 -7.09
CA LYS A 126 6.20 12.95 -7.40
C LYS A 126 5.04 13.92 -7.58
N LYS A 127 4.00 13.53 -8.32
CA LYS A 127 2.79 14.35 -8.51
C LYS A 127 2.07 14.67 -7.19
N SER A 128 2.24 13.83 -6.18
CA SER A 128 1.64 14.01 -4.86
C SER A 128 2.50 14.80 -3.87
N HIS A 129 3.68 15.30 -4.28
CA HIS A 129 4.68 15.90 -3.38
C HIS A 129 5.06 14.96 -2.22
N PHE A 130 5.01 13.65 -2.47
CA PHE A 130 5.50 12.65 -1.53
C PHE A 130 7.03 12.62 -1.58
N GLN A 131 7.67 12.55 -0.42
CA GLN A 131 9.08 12.16 -0.32
C GLN A 131 9.23 10.96 0.61
N GLY A 132 10.10 10.05 0.20
CA GLY A 132 10.39 8.83 0.93
C GLY A 132 10.46 7.62 0.01
N ASN A 133 10.11 6.48 0.58
CA ASN A 133 10.22 5.18 -0.08
C ASN A 133 8.87 4.49 -0.23
N ALA A 134 8.70 3.77 -1.34
CA ALA A 134 7.57 2.93 -1.62
C ALA A 134 8.02 1.52 -2.03
N MET A 135 7.35 0.51 -1.50
CA MET A 135 7.44 -0.88 -1.95
C MET A 135 6.07 -1.31 -2.44
N LEU A 136 5.95 -1.69 -3.72
CA LEU A 136 4.73 -2.23 -4.31
C LEU A 136 4.96 -3.72 -4.60
N PHE A 137 4.01 -4.57 -4.22
CA PHE A 137 4.18 -6.02 -4.39
C PHE A 137 2.88 -6.69 -4.80
N ASN A 138 3.01 -7.73 -5.61
CA ASN A 138 1.91 -8.56 -6.08
C ASN A 138 2.43 -9.98 -6.29
N ASN A 139 1.73 -10.97 -5.74
CA ASN A 139 2.25 -12.32 -5.55
C ASN A 139 3.49 -12.37 -4.63
N TYR A 140 3.37 -11.74 -3.46
CA TYR A 140 4.43 -11.54 -2.47
C TYR A 140 5.55 -10.64 -3.00
N ALA A 141 6.73 -10.64 -2.36
CA ALA A 141 7.86 -9.79 -2.75
C ALA A 141 8.52 -10.19 -4.08
N THR A 142 8.18 -11.34 -4.67
CA THR A 142 8.69 -11.73 -5.97
C THR A 142 8.18 -10.77 -7.04
N GLY A 143 9.07 -9.96 -7.62
CA GLY A 143 8.70 -8.90 -8.55
C GLY A 143 8.14 -7.65 -7.87
N ALA A 144 8.54 -7.37 -6.62
CA ALA A 144 8.24 -6.10 -5.97
C ALA A 144 8.97 -4.93 -6.66
N SER A 145 8.29 -3.80 -6.75
CA SER A 145 8.91 -2.52 -7.15
C SER A 145 9.39 -1.81 -5.90
N HIS A 146 10.63 -1.32 -5.92
CA HIS A 146 11.14 -0.40 -4.91
C HIS A 146 11.31 0.97 -5.57
N VAL A 147 10.68 1.98 -5.02
CA VAL A 147 10.69 3.34 -5.57
C VAL A 147 11.05 4.32 -4.46
N SER A 148 12.14 5.04 -4.65
CA SER A 148 12.56 6.14 -3.76
C SER A 148 12.41 7.46 -4.51
N VAL A 149 11.85 8.46 -3.85
CA VAL A 149 11.70 9.81 -4.41
C VAL A 149 12.08 10.86 -3.38
N GLY A 150 12.62 11.99 -3.86
CA GLY A 150 13.02 13.09 -3.02
C GLY A 150 14.31 12.83 -2.23
N SER A 151 14.51 13.61 -1.18
CA SER A 151 15.74 13.65 -0.40
C SER A 151 15.57 12.98 0.97
N ALA A 152 16.56 12.19 1.37
CA ALA A 152 16.75 11.80 2.76
C ALA A 152 17.38 12.95 3.54
N ASP A 153 18.30 13.70 2.93
CA ASP A 153 18.84 14.96 3.44
C ASP A 153 18.96 15.98 2.30
N ALA A 154 18.04 16.96 2.26
CA ALA A 154 18.03 18.00 1.24
C ALA A 154 19.23 18.95 1.33
N THR A 155 19.73 19.24 2.54
CA THR A 155 20.89 20.13 2.75
C THR A 155 22.16 19.45 2.23
N ALA A 156 22.35 18.17 2.56
CA ALA A 156 23.47 17.37 2.09
C ALA A 156 23.28 16.82 0.66
N LYS A 157 22.16 17.13 0.00
CA LYS A 157 21.76 16.59 -1.32
C LYS A 157 21.77 15.06 -1.38
N LEU A 158 21.48 14.41 -0.26
CA LEU A 158 21.39 12.97 -0.14
C LEU A 158 19.99 12.49 -0.54
N PRO A 159 19.83 11.71 -1.63
CA PRO A 159 18.54 11.20 -2.05
C PRO A 159 18.00 10.15 -1.07
N ASN A 160 16.68 9.96 -1.06
CA ASN A 160 16.11 8.77 -0.46
C ASN A 160 16.60 7.51 -1.19
N SER A 161 16.83 6.43 -0.43
CA SER A 161 17.29 5.14 -0.95
C SER A 161 16.51 4.00 -0.31
N ASN A 162 16.53 2.81 -0.91
CA ASN A 162 15.86 1.62 -0.38
C ASN A 162 16.38 1.16 1.01
N THR A 163 17.55 1.66 1.44
CA THR A 163 18.15 1.38 2.75
C THR A 163 17.98 2.51 3.76
N ALA A 164 17.43 3.66 3.36
CA ALA A 164 17.16 4.76 4.28
C ALA A 164 16.15 4.35 5.37
N LEU A 165 16.48 4.70 6.62
CA LEU A 165 15.72 4.38 7.81
C LEU A 165 14.68 5.47 8.09
N PHE A 166 13.47 5.05 8.43
CA PHE A 166 12.36 5.91 8.83
C PHE A 166 11.85 5.46 10.20
N PRO A 167 11.44 6.39 11.08
CA PRO A 167 10.79 6.02 12.33
C PRO A 167 9.48 5.31 12.00
N LEU A 168 9.29 4.08 12.48
CA LEU A 168 8.08 3.29 12.27
C LEU A 168 6.87 3.97 12.88
N ALA A 169 7.05 4.70 13.98
CA ALA A 169 5.94 5.19 14.80
C ALA A 169 4.98 4.01 15.09
N SER A 170 3.68 4.24 15.00
CA SER A 170 2.67 3.23 15.33
C SER A 170 2.68 1.95 14.49
N LEU A 171 3.46 1.86 13.40
CA LEU A 171 3.72 0.58 12.72
C LEU A 171 4.34 -0.46 13.67
N GLN A 172 5.06 -0.02 14.71
CA GLN A 172 5.70 -0.90 15.70
C GLN A 172 4.72 -1.75 16.49
N LYS A 173 3.47 -1.30 16.66
CA LYS A 173 2.46 -1.99 17.49
C LYS A 173 2.24 -3.44 17.07
N VAL A 174 2.37 -3.75 15.79
CA VAL A 174 2.27 -5.13 15.29
C VAL A 174 3.36 -6.04 15.84
N MET A 175 4.56 -5.51 16.11
CA MET A 175 5.67 -6.25 16.72
C MET A 175 5.39 -6.54 18.19
N THR A 176 4.90 -5.54 18.94
CA THR A 176 4.49 -5.70 20.34
C THR A 176 3.34 -6.69 20.47
N GLY A 177 2.32 -6.56 19.60
CA GLY A 177 1.19 -7.49 19.55
C GLY A 177 1.63 -8.92 19.28
N ALA A 178 2.57 -9.12 18.35
CA ALA A 178 3.12 -10.44 18.07
C ALA A 178 3.90 -11.03 19.26
N ILE A 179 4.66 -10.23 20.00
CA ILE A 179 5.36 -10.70 21.21
C ILE A 179 4.33 -11.15 22.26
N ILE A 180 3.27 -10.38 22.48
CA ILE A 180 2.21 -10.74 23.43
C ILE A 180 1.51 -12.03 23.01
N GLU A 181 1.19 -12.19 21.73
CA GLU A 181 0.62 -13.40 21.18
C GLU A 181 1.56 -14.62 21.34
N GLN A 182 2.85 -14.46 21.09
CA GLN A 182 3.84 -15.54 21.33
C GLN A 182 3.89 -15.95 22.81
N LEU A 183 3.79 -15.00 23.74
CA LEU A 183 3.78 -15.27 25.17
C LEU A 183 2.47 -15.96 25.59
N ALA A 184 1.34 -15.57 25.01
CA ALA A 184 0.05 -16.23 25.21
C ALA A 184 0.08 -17.68 24.71
N ALA A 185 0.56 -17.89 23.48
CA ALA A 185 0.67 -19.20 22.88
C ALA A 185 1.62 -20.14 23.63
N SER A 186 2.66 -19.60 24.28
CA SER A 186 3.56 -20.35 25.17
C SER A 186 3.07 -20.45 26.61
N LYS A 187 1.82 -20.08 26.88
CA LYS A 187 1.14 -20.13 28.20
C LYS A 187 1.86 -19.32 29.29
N LYS A 188 2.70 -18.36 28.93
CA LYS A 188 3.38 -17.47 29.88
C LYS A 188 2.47 -16.37 30.41
N LEU A 189 1.42 -16.05 29.66
CA LEU A 189 0.31 -15.18 30.04
C LEU A 189 -0.97 -15.67 29.36
N SER A 190 -2.11 -15.12 29.74
CA SER A 190 -3.37 -15.23 29.00
C SER A 190 -3.79 -13.86 28.50
N LEU A 191 -4.35 -13.77 27.30
CA LEU A 191 -4.89 -12.51 26.79
C LEU A 191 -6.12 -12.03 27.61
N ASN A 192 -6.75 -12.95 28.35
CA ASN A 192 -7.82 -12.64 29.29
C ASN A 192 -7.31 -12.27 30.70
N ASP A 193 -5.99 -12.35 30.95
CA ASP A 193 -5.43 -11.90 32.22
C ASP A 193 -5.81 -10.45 32.47
N LYS A 194 -6.18 -10.16 33.73
CA LYS A 194 -6.42 -8.80 34.19
C LYS A 194 -5.11 -8.04 34.32
N LEU A 195 -5.12 -6.76 33.96
CA LEU A 195 -3.97 -5.88 34.12
C LEU A 195 -3.51 -5.83 35.58
N SER A 196 -4.42 -5.97 36.54
CA SER A 196 -4.10 -5.99 37.97
C SER A 196 -3.13 -7.09 38.38
N ARG A 197 -3.02 -8.19 37.61
CA ARG A 197 -2.00 -9.23 37.84
C ARG A 197 -0.58 -8.69 37.67
N TYR A 198 -0.40 -7.68 36.83
CA TYR A 198 0.89 -7.13 36.45
C TYR A 198 1.13 -5.73 37.02
N TYR A 199 0.10 -4.88 37.00
CA TYR A 199 0.13 -3.48 37.41
C TYR A 199 -1.13 -3.13 38.24
N PRO A 200 -1.25 -3.64 39.48
CA PRO A 200 -2.43 -3.45 40.32
C PRO A 200 -2.70 -1.99 40.73
N SER A 201 -1.67 -1.13 40.70
CA SER A 201 -1.80 0.30 41.00
C SER A 201 -2.49 1.11 39.91
N VAL A 202 -2.63 0.57 38.69
CA VAL A 202 -3.39 1.23 37.63
C VAL A 202 -4.87 1.23 38.02
N THR A 203 -5.49 2.41 38.00
CA THR A 203 -6.93 2.57 38.25
C THR A 203 -7.74 1.62 37.38
N ASN A 204 -8.74 0.95 37.96
CA ASN A 204 -9.61 0.00 37.27
C ASN A 204 -8.90 -1.23 36.65
N SER A 205 -7.63 -1.51 37.00
CA SER A 205 -6.84 -2.60 36.42
C SER A 205 -7.43 -4.00 36.60
N LYS A 206 -8.32 -4.21 37.59
CA LYS A 206 -9.04 -5.47 37.81
C LYS A 206 -10.06 -5.77 36.69
N ASN A 207 -10.50 -4.76 35.96
CA ASN A 207 -11.49 -4.91 34.89
C ASN A 207 -10.87 -4.95 33.50
N ILE A 208 -9.68 -4.37 33.33
CA ILE A 208 -8.95 -4.30 32.06
C ILE A 208 -8.21 -5.61 31.77
N THR A 209 -8.39 -6.17 30.58
CA THR A 209 -7.67 -7.37 30.08
C THR A 209 -6.54 -7.00 29.14
N LEU A 210 -5.57 -7.90 28.95
CA LEU A 210 -4.51 -7.71 27.94
C LEU A 210 -5.07 -7.64 26.50
N ARG A 211 -6.14 -8.39 26.20
CA ARG A 211 -6.86 -8.32 24.92
C ARG A 211 -7.49 -6.94 24.69
N GLN A 212 -8.04 -6.31 25.73
CA GLN A 212 -8.53 -4.94 25.64
C GLN A 212 -7.42 -3.93 25.38
N LEU A 213 -6.23 -4.11 25.96
CA LEU A 213 -5.07 -3.26 25.64
C LEU A 213 -4.68 -3.40 24.15
N LEU A 214 -4.55 -4.63 23.65
CA LEU A 214 -4.20 -4.93 22.25
C LEU A 214 -5.16 -4.25 21.26
N ASN A 215 -6.44 -4.19 21.62
CA ASN A 215 -7.52 -3.75 20.75
C ASN A 215 -8.00 -2.32 21.02
N HIS A 216 -7.29 -1.55 21.86
CA HIS A 216 -7.65 -0.19 22.24
C HIS A 216 -9.07 -0.05 22.83
N ARG A 217 -9.44 -0.97 23.72
CA ARG A 217 -10.75 -1.04 24.39
C ARG A 217 -10.63 -1.16 25.91
N SER A 218 -9.54 -0.61 26.45
CA SER A 218 -9.20 -0.65 27.87
C SER A 218 -9.83 0.47 28.70
N GLY A 219 -10.37 1.51 28.06
CA GLY A 219 -10.75 2.76 28.71
C GLY A 219 -9.57 3.57 29.25
N ILE A 220 -8.35 3.23 28.82
CA ILE A 220 -7.17 4.04 29.07
C ILE A 220 -7.06 5.08 27.97
N ASP A 221 -6.72 6.30 28.36
CA ASP A 221 -6.36 7.39 27.48
C ASP A 221 -5.09 8.08 27.99
N MET A 222 -4.35 8.72 27.09
CA MET A 222 -3.12 9.44 27.43
C MET A 222 -2.83 10.50 26.37
N ASP A 223 -2.58 11.72 26.82
CA ASP A 223 -2.13 12.81 25.95
C ASP A 223 -0.70 12.53 25.46
N GLU A 224 -0.48 12.65 24.15
CA GLU A 224 0.81 12.37 23.51
C GLU A 224 1.76 13.57 23.61
N THR A 225 2.12 13.93 24.85
CA THR A 225 3.06 15.00 25.14
C THR A 225 4.49 14.47 25.18
N ALA A 226 5.46 15.30 24.79
CA ALA A 226 6.86 14.95 24.97
C ALA A 226 7.24 15.15 26.45
N PRO A 227 8.00 14.23 27.07
CA PRO A 227 8.55 14.44 28.41
C PRO A 227 9.49 15.65 28.44
N SER A 228 9.73 16.21 29.63
CA SER A 228 10.62 17.36 29.81
C SER A 228 12.09 17.01 29.50
N THR A 229 12.50 15.78 29.75
CA THR A 229 13.82 15.21 29.46
C THR A 229 13.70 13.92 28.66
N VAL A 230 14.81 13.46 28.09
CA VAL A 230 14.86 12.16 27.39
C VAL A 230 14.82 11.03 28.42
N LEU A 231 13.95 10.05 28.21
CA LEU A 231 13.80 8.88 29.07
C LEU A 231 14.79 7.78 28.61
N ASN A 232 15.80 7.49 29.44
CA ASN A 232 16.91 6.61 29.03
C ASN A 232 16.77 5.16 29.49
N THR A 233 15.73 4.83 30.26
CA THR A 233 15.49 3.47 30.77
C THR A 233 14.04 3.07 30.60
N GLN A 234 13.80 1.79 30.36
CA GLN A 234 12.44 1.24 30.25
C GLN A 234 11.56 1.57 31.47
N SER A 235 12.16 1.59 32.66
CA SER A 235 11.45 1.97 33.88
C SER A 235 11.02 3.43 33.86
N ALA A 236 11.86 4.34 33.36
CA ALA A 236 11.49 5.75 33.20
C ALA A 236 10.39 5.94 32.14
N GLU A 237 10.46 5.22 31.01
CA GLU A 237 9.44 5.22 29.95
C GLU A 237 8.07 4.75 30.48
N LEU A 238 8.07 3.65 31.25
CA LEU A 238 6.87 3.13 31.89
C LEU A 238 6.34 4.09 32.96
N ASN A 239 7.20 4.61 33.84
CA ASN A 239 6.79 5.54 34.89
C ASN A 239 6.15 6.79 34.31
N TYR A 240 6.73 7.34 33.23
CA TYR A 240 6.11 8.45 32.50
C TYR A 240 4.69 8.09 32.07
N THR A 241 4.50 6.95 31.37
CA THR A 241 3.16 6.49 30.96
C THR A 241 2.20 6.34 32.14
N LEU A 242 2.64 5.73 33.24
CA LEU A 242 1.81 5.53 34.43
C LEU A 242 1.36 6.85 35.08
N THR A 243 2.18 7.91 35.00
CA THR A 243 1.81 9.24 35.52
C THR A 243 0.91 10.04 34.60
N GLN A 244 0.92 9.76 33.29
CA GLN A 244 0.15 10.51 32.29
C GLN A 244 -1.20 9.86 31.96
N LEU A 245 -1.32 8.54 32.14
CA LEU A 245 -2.53 7.82 31.76
C LEU A 245 -3.72 8.22 32.62
N LYS A 246 -4.89 8.22 32.01
CA LYS A 246 -6.20 8.40 32.63
C LYS A 246 -7.04 7.18 32.30
N VAL A 247 -7.92 6.78 33.22
CA VAL A 247 -8.81 5.62 33.03
C VAL A 247 -10.25 6.04 33.21
N SER A 248 -11.03 6.02 32.13
CA SER A 248 -12.44 6.41 32.13
C SER A 248 -13.38 5.24 32.46
N GLY A 249 -12.92 4.00 32.23
CA GLY A 249 -13.77 2.80 32.30
C GLY A 249 -14.61 2.54 31.05
N ASP A 250 -14.64 3.47 30.08
CA ASP A 250 -15.31 3.26 28.80
C ASP A 250 -14.54 2.25 27.94
N THR A 251 -15.19 1.15 27.55
CA THR A 251 -14.57 0.08 26.74
C THR A 251 -14.83 0.24 25.24
N SER A 252 -15.34 1.41 24.82
CA SER A 252 -15.33 1.84 23.43
C SER A 252 -13.90 1.93 22.88
N PHE A 253 -13.78 2.06 21.55
CA PHE A 253 -12.47 2.11 20.92
C PHE A 253 -11.82 3.49 21.15
N THR A 254 -10.75 3.52 21.94
CA THR A 254 -9.93 4.71 22.22
C THR A 254 -8.46 4.38 21.98
N TYR A 255 -7.92 4.92 20.89
CA TYR A 255 -6.53 4.71 20.51
C TYR A 255 -5.59 5.49 21.43
N THR A 256 -4.65 4.81 22.08
CA THR A 256 -3.63 5.44 22.94
C THR A 256 -2.33 4.64 22.93
N ASN A 257 -1.16 5.32 22.94
CA ASN A 257 0.12 4.62 23.04
C ASN A 257 0.30 3.92 24.40
N ALA A 258 -0.37 4.41 25.46
CA ALA A 258 -0.26 3.85 26.81
C ALA A 258 -0.58 2.35 26.86
N ASN A 259 -1.56 1.89 26.07
CA ASN A 259 -1.90 0.47 25.99
C ASN A 259 -0.71 -0.38 25.54
N TYR A 260 0.05 0.10 24.56
CA TYR A 260 1.18 -0.64 24.01
C TYR A 260 2.44 -0.52 24.86
N THR A 261 2.61 0.59 25.57
CA THR A 261 3.63 0.69 26.63
C THR A 261 3.36 -0.32 27.75
N LEU A 262 2.11 -0.43 28.22
CA LEU A 262 1.73 -1.41 29.24
C LEU A 262 1.93 -2.84 28.74
N LEU A 263 1.57 -3.16 27.49
CA LEU A 263 1.85 -4.48 26.91
C LEU A 263 3.34 -4.80 26.85
N ALA A 264 4.19 -3.87 26.39
CA ALA A 264 5.64 -4.03 26.40
C ALA A 264 6.20 -4.27 27.81
N ALA A 265 5.64 -3.59 28.80
CA ALA A 265 6.02 -3.72 30.20
C ALA A 265 5.55 -5.06 30.80
N VAL A 266 4.33 -5.52 30.50
CA VAL A 266 3.84 -6.87 30.86
C VAL A 266 4.74 -7.95 30.27
N ALA A 267 5.07 -7.84 28.97
CA ALA A 267 5.95 -8.79 28.31
C ALA A 267 7.31 -8.86 29.03
N SER A 268 7.90 -7.71 29.34
CA SER A 268 9.16 -7.63 30.10
C SER A 268 9.06 -8.29 31.48
N LYS A 269 7.97 -8.03 32.21
CA LYS A 269 7.72 -8.56 33.56
C LYS A 269 7.57 -10.08 33.56
N VAL A 270 6.86 -10.63 32.57
CA VAL A 270 6.64 -12.08 32.43
C VAL A 270 7.90 -12.83 32.02
N THR A 271 8.79 -12.19 31.26
CA THR A 271 10.01 -12.85 30.77
C THR A 271 11.27 -12.55 31.58
N GLY A 272 11.27 -11.50 32.41
CA GLY A 272 12.47 -10.99 33.07
C GLY A 272 13.49 -10.37 32.10
N GLN A 273 13.06 -9.96 30.90
CA GLN A 273 13.92 -9.37 29.86
C GLN A 273 13.43 -7.97 29.54
N ASN A 274 14.32 -7.06 29.16
CA ASN A 274 13.88 -5.77 28.65
C ASN A 274 13.21 -5.92 27.26
N TYR A 275 12.35 -4.97 26.93
CA TYR A 275 11.55 -4.97 25.72
C TYR A 275 12.41 -4.99 24.44
N ASP A 276 13.53 -4.27 24.43
CA ASP A 276 14.47 -4.30 23.31
C ASP A 276 15.06 -5.71 23.09
N THR A 277 15.40 -6.43 24.16
CA THR A 277 15.88 -7.82 24.04
C THR A 277 14.77 -8.72 23.51
N LEU A 278 13.51 -8.48 23.90
CA LEU A 278 12.37 -9.20 23.34
C LEU A 278 12.21 -8.94 21.84
N ILE A 279 12.28 -7.69 21.38
CA ILE A 279 12.23 -7.37 19.94
C ILE A 279 13.39 -8.03 19.19
N GLN A 280 14.61 -7.96 19.75
CA GLN A 280 15.78 -8.59 19.15
C GLN A 280 15.62 -10.11 19.00
N ASN A 281 15.25 -10.80 20.08
CA ASN A 281 15.21 -12.26 20.10
C ASN A 281 13.96 -12.85 19.44
N ARG A 282 12.83 -12.14 19.44
CA ARG A 282 11.53 -12.66 18.98
C ARG A 282 11.12 -12.18 17.60
N ILE A 283 11.65 -11.04 17.14
CA ILE A 283 11.26 -10.40 15.88
C ILE A 283 12.47 -10.27 14.95
N ILE A 284 13.49 -9.52 15.35
CA ILE A 284 14.62 -9.14 14.47
C ILE A 284 15.46 -10.35 14.07
N LYS A 285 15.98 -11.12 15.04
CA LYS A 285 16.82 -12.29 14.75
C LYS A 285 16.07 -13.40 13.98
N PRO A 286 14.86 -13.82 14.36
CA PRO A 286 14.12 -14.86 13.62
C PRO A 286 13.80 -14.49 12.18
N LEU A 287 13.59 -13.20 11.90
CA LEU A 287 13.33 -12.68 10.57
C LEU A 287 14.57 -12.21 9.81
N LYS A 288 15.73 -12.19 10.45
CA LYS A 288 17.00 -11.68 9.90
C LYS A 288 16.87 -10.23 9.39
N LEU A 289 16.21 -9.37 10.17
CA LEU A 289 16.06 -7.95 9.84
C LEU A 289 17.39 -7.23 10.01
N THR A 290 17.89 -6.59 8.95
CA THR A 290 19.21 -5.91 8.93
C THR A 290 19.11 -4.40 8.93
N HIS A 291 17.89 -3.85 8.82
CA HIS A 291 17.63 -2.43 8.81
C HIS A 291 16.48 -2.09 9.78
N THR A 292 16.50 -2.68 10.98
CA THR A 292 15.49 -2.43 12.01
C THR A 292 16.18 -2.17 13.35
N TYR A 293 16.00 -0.97 13.90
CA TYR A 293 16.78 -0.49 15.05
C TYR A 293 15.90 0.26 16.04
N ALA A 294 16.24 0.18 17.33
CA ALA A 294 15.66 1.07 18.33
C ALA A 294 16.15 2.51 18.07
N TRP A 295 15.34 3.51 18.43
CA TRP A 295 15.62 4.94 18.18
C TRP A 295 16.98 5.44 18.70
N ASN A 296 17.49 4.85 19.78
CA ASN A 296 18.77 5.20 20.41
C ASN A 296 19.91 4.23 20.07
N LYS A 297 19.72 3.33 19.09
CA LYS A 297 20.69 2.31 18.66
C LYS A 297 20.87 2.30 17.14
N LEU A 298 20.68 3.46 16.50
CA LEU A 298 20.89 3.63 15.07
C LEU A 298 22.40 3.57 14.77
N PRO A 299 22.85 2.75 13.80
CA PRO A 299 24.25 2.74 13.39
C PRO A 299 24.66 4.08 12.79
N SER A 300 25.85 4.58 13.11
CA SER A 300 26.38 5.85 12.56
C SER A 300 26.55 5.82 11.03
N THR A 301 26.67 4.64 10.44
CA THR A 301 26.79 4.42 8.99
C THR A 301 25.43 4.39 8.28
N SER A 302 24.32 4.36 9.01
CA SER A 302 22.98 4.29 8.42
C SER A 302 22.49 5.67 7.99
N THR A 303 21.88 5.75 6.81
CA THR A 303 21.13 6.93 6.40
C THR A 303 19.78 6.94 7.12
N VAL A 304 19.54 7.94 7.96
CA VAL A 304 18.23 8.24 8.53
C VAL A 304 17.60 9.35 7.71
N ALA A 305 16.41 9.12 7.15
CA ALA A 305 15.72 10.14 6.37
C ALA A 305 15.26 11.27 7.30
N ASN A 306 15.64 12.51 7.02
CA ASN A 306 15.20 13.71 7.75
C ASN A 306 13.74 14.02 7.45
N GLY A 307 13.05 14.58 8.44
CA GLY A 307 11.65 14.94 8.35
C GLY A 307 11.42 16.22 7.55
N TYR A 308 10.38 16.24 6.72
CA TYR A 308 10.00 17.36 5.89
C TYR A 308 8.49 17.56 5.86
N ARG A 309 8.06 18.78 5.54
CA ARG A 309 6.69 19.09 5.13
C ARG A 309 6.69 19.81 3.80
N TYR A 310 5.63 19.59 3.03
CA TYR A 310 5.29 20.47 1.93
C TYR A 310 4.62 21.73 2.50
N ASN A 311 5.11 22.92 2.14
CA ASN A 311 4.55 24.18 2.62
C ASN A 311 4.59 25.23 1.51
N ASN A 312 3.46 25.88 1.22
CA ASN A 312 3.38 27.00 0.27
C ASN A 312 4.09 26.78 -1.08
N GLY A 313 3.88 25.62 -1.72
CA GLY A 313 4.52 25.32 -3.02
C GLY A 313 5.92 24.71 -2.92
N GLN A 314 6.48 24.61 -1.71
CA GLN A 314 7.86 24.17 -1.51
C GLN A 314 7.91 22.80 -0.83
N ASP A 315 8.62 21.88 -1.47
CA ASP A 315 9.07 20.61 -0.90
C ASP A 315 10.27 20.82 0.04
N ASN A 316 10.55 19.85 0.92
CA ASN A 316 11.73 19.80 1.80
C ASN A 316 11.78 20.87 2.91
N VAL A 317 10.65 21.39 3.39
CA VAL A 317 10.68 22.26 4.57
C VAL A 317 10.99 21.42 5.81
N ALA A 318 12.22 21.52 6.31
CA ALA A 318 12.78 20.68 7.37
C ALA A 318 11.92 20.66 8.64
N GLN A 319 11.79 19.48 9.24
CA GLN A 319 11.08 19.20 10.47
C GLN A 319 11.97 18.38 11.40
N ASN A 320 11.83 18.57 12.71
CA ASN A 320 12.66 17.88 13.71
C ASN A 320 11.89 16.74 14.38
N VAL A 321 12.54 15.59 14.50
CA VAL A 321 12.06 14.52 15.40
C VAL A 321 12.45 14.87 16.82
N SER A 322 11.46 14.94 17.72
CA SER A 322 11.74 15.08 19.14
C SER A 322 12.24 13.76 19.71
N GLN A 323 13.52 13.70 20.12
CA GLN A 323 14.06 12.53 20.84
C GLN A 323 13.33 12.31 22.17
N LYS A 324 12.87 13.38 22.82
CA LYS A 324 12.04 13.30 24.04
C LYS A 324 10.75 12.53 23.76
N LEU A 325 10.05 12.88 22.67
CA LEU A 325 8.86 12.15 22.25
C LEU A 325 9.20 10.70 21.85
N MET A 326 10.27 10.47 21.09
CA MET A 326 10.68 9.10 20.73
C MET A 326 10.94 8.23 21.98
N SER A 327 11.54 8.81 23.01
CA SER A 327 11.80 8.11 24.27
C SER A 327 10.53 7.74 25.04
N SER A 328 9.39 8.41 24.84
CA SER A 328 8.14 8.05 25.54
C SER A 328 7.31 6.96 24.82
N LEU A 329 7.73 6.51 23.64
CA LEU A 329 6.97 5.59 22.78
C LEU A 329 7.34 4.10 22.93
N LEU A 330 7.72 3.66 24.14
CA LEU A 330 8.04 2.26 24.46
C LEU A 330 6.94 1.32 23.98
N GLY A 331 7.29 0.31 23.17
CA GLY A 331 6.30 -0.64 22.64
C GLY A 331 5.32 -0.07 21.62
N ALA A 332 5.30 1.26 21.43
CA ALA A 332 4.27 1.94 20.67
C ALA A 332 4.78 2.55 19.37
N GLY A 333 6.04 2.99 19.29
CA GLY A 333 6.57 3.59 18.06
C GLY A 333 8.00 4.12 18.03
N ASN A 334 8.87 3.70 18.94
CA ASN A 334 10.27 4.13 19.05
C ASN A 334 11.30 3.27 18.28
N TYR A 335 10.90 2.59 17.20
CA TYR A 335 11.80 1.85 16.29
C TYR A 335 11.86 2.49 14.91
N TYR A 336 12.94 2.23 14.19
CA TYR A 336 13.16 2.60 12.80
C TYR A 336 13.21 1.36 11.92
N ALA A 337 12.73 1.45 10.68
CA ALA A 337 12.98 0.41 9.70
C ALA A 337 12.99 0.91 8.24
N THR A 338 13.23 -0.01 7.31
CA THR A 338 12.95 0.16 5.88
C THR A 338 11.60 -0.47 5.50
N PRO A 339 11.01 -0.11 4.33
CA PRO A 339 9.83 -0.79 3.80
C PRO A 339 10.03 -2.31 3.63
N SER A 340 11.22 -2.76 3.24
CA SER A 340 11.55 -4.17 3.01
C SER A 340 11.56 -4.98 4.32
N ASP A 341 12.18 -4.44 5.37
CA ASP A 341 12.15 -5.06 6.70
C ASP A 341 10.72 -5.08 7.25
N TYR A 342 9.95 -4.00 7.07
CA TYR A 342 8.56 -3.97 7.50
C TYR A 342 7.66 -4.96 6.76
N TYR A 343 7.88 -5.16 5.46
CA TYR A 343 7.23 -6.25 4.72
C TYR A 343 7.56 -7.62 5.32
N THR A 344 8.83 -7.83 5.67
CA THR A 344 9.30 -9.09 6.27
C THR A 344 8.65 -9.33 7.64
N ILE A 345 8.53 -8.29 8.47
CA ILE A 345 7.76 -8.33 9.73
C ILE A 345 6.33 -8.80 9.45
N GLN A 346 5.64 -8.13 8.52
CA GLN A 346 4.25 -8.41 8.19
C GLN A 346 4.01 -9.81 7.65
N LYS A 347 4.96 -10.34 6.86
CA LYS A 347 4.95 -11.73 6.39
C LYS A 347 5.19 -12.71 7.54
N GLY A 348 6.12 -12.37 8.45
CA GLY A 348 6.47 -13.13 9.65
C GLY A 348 5.30 -13.40 10.59
N LEU A 349 4.34 -12.46 10.63
CA LEU A 349 3.11 -12.57 11.42
C LEU A 349 2.19 -13.72 11.00
N ARG A 350 2.39 -14.38 9.85
CA ARG A 350 1.46 -15.43 9.37
C ARG A 350 2.13 -16.67 8.79
N ASN A 351 3.42 -16.61 8.48
CA ASN A 351 4.12 -17.67 7.74
C ASN A 351 4.80 -18.70 8.66
N GLY A 352 4.55 -18.67 9.97
CA GLY A 352 5.16 -19.58 10.94
C GLY A 352 6.53 -19.14 11.45
N LYS A 353 7.10 -18.01 10.99
CA LYS A 353 8.41 -17.53 11.48
C LYS A 353 8.32 -16.80 12.81
N ILE A 354 7.30 -15.95 13.01
CA ILE A 354 7.00 -15.30 14.29
C ILE A 354 5.73 -15.88 14.88
N LEU A 355 4.67 -15.94 14.08
CA LEU A 355 3.38 -16.50 14.45
C LEU A 355 2.93 -17.53 13.41
N THR A 356 2.22 -18.56 13.87
CA THR A 356 1.42 -19.43 13.02
C THR A 356 0.19 -18.68 12.49
N LYS A 357 -0.47 -19.25 11.47
CA LYS A 357 -1.72 -18.68 10.93
C LYS A 357 -2.82 -18.59 12.00
N SER A 358 -2.91 -19.56 12.90
CA SER A 358 -3.90 -19.57 13.99
C SER A 358 -3.65 -18.46 15.01
N GLN A 359 -2.40 -18.32 15.46
CA GLN A 359 -1.99 -17.25 16.38
C GLN A 359 -2.22 -15.86 15.78
N TYR A 360 -1.99 -15.69 14.49
CA TYR A 360 -2.33 -14.45 13.81
C TYR A 360 -3.82 -14.13 13.85
N TYR A 361 -4.68 -15.12 13.63
CA TYR A 361 -6.13 -14.90 13.68
C TYR A 361 -6.57 -14.53 15.09
N ASP A 362 -6.00 -15.13 16.13
CA ASP A 362 -6.28 -14.70 17.50
C ASP A 362 -5.80 -13.26 17.75
N LEU A 363 -4.58 -12.90 17.35
CA LEU A 363 -4.06 -11.52 17.43
C LEU A 363 -4.96 -10.52 16.69
N ALA A 364 -5.44 -10.88 15.51
CA ALA A 364 -6.35 -10.10 14.68
C ALA A 364 -7.83 -10.21 15.12
N ASN A 365 -8.10 -10.92 16.22
CA ASN A 365 -9.42 -11.15 16.79
C ASN A 365 -10.44 -11.69 15.77
N ASP A 366 -10.02 -12.61 14.91
CA ASP A 366 -10.78 -13.15 13.77
C ASP A 366 -11.41 -12.07 12.88
N TYR A 367 -10.81 -10.88 12.83
CA TYR A 367 -11.34 -9.71 12.13
C TYR A 367 -12.72 -9.24 12.62
N LYS A 368 -13.15 -9.65 13.82
CA LYS A 368 -14.42 -9.23 14.43
C LYS A 368 -14.42 -7.74 14.79
N LEU A 369 -13.23 -7.14 14.90
CA LEU A 369 -13.04 -5.71 15.17
C LEU A 369 -12.36 -5.04 13.98
N SER A 370 -12.69 -3.77 13.75
CA SER A 370 -12.01 -2.94 12.76
C SER A 370 -10.54 -2.67 13.11
N TYR A 371 -10.17 -2.79 14.40
CA TYR A 371 -8.79 -2.75 14.88
C TYR A 371 -8.53 -3.89 15.86
N ALA A 372 -7.44 -4.63 15.63
CA ALA A 372 -6.93 -5.63 16.57
C ALA A 372 -5.42 -5.82 16.42
N GLY A 373 -4.72 -5.99 17.54
CA GLY A 373 -3.31 -6.42 17.54
C GLY A 373 -2.33 -5.56 16.73
N GLY A 374 -2.60 -4.27 16.58
CA GLY A 374 -1.75 -3.35 15.81
C GLY A 374 -2.22 -3.10 14.38
N LEU A 375 -3.32 -3.72 13.94
CA LEU A 375 -3.77 -3.74 12.56
C LEU A 375 -5.20 -3.19 12.44
N TYR A 376 -5.47 -2.47 11.36
CA TYR A 376 -6.84 -2.18 10.92
C TYR A 376 -7.28 -3.19 9.86
N HIS A 377 -8.50 -3.69 9.99
CA HIS A 377 -9.13 -4.64 9.08
C HIS A 377 -10.30 -3.97 8.35
N TYR A 378 -10.36 -4.16 7.04
CA TYR A 378 -11.39 -3.61 6.17
C TYR A 378 -12.08 -4.69 5.37
N SER A 379 -13.29 -4.39 4.92
CA SER A 379 -14.04 -5.23 3.99
C SER A 379 -13.22 -5.57 2.74
N GLY A 380 -13.44 -6.76 2.17
CA GLY A 380 -12.73 -7.22 0.98
C GLY A 380 -11.34 -7.83 1.26
N GLY A 381 -11.05 -8.18 2.51
CA GLY A 381 -9.81 -8.86 2.89
C GLY A 381 -8.59 -7.93 2.79
N ILE A 382 -8.77 -6.66 3.14
CA ILE A 382 -7.73 -5.63 3.14
C ILE A 382 -7.38 -5.29 4.58
N LYS A 383 -6.08 -5.16 4.84
CA LYS A 383 -5.56 -4.57 6.06
C LYS A 383 -4.83 -3.27 5.81
N ARG A 384 -4.78 -2.47 6.86
CA ARG A 384 -4.00 -1.24 6.93
C ARG A 384 -3.25 -1.16 8.24
N VAL A 385 -2.01 -0.68 8.18
CA VAL A 385 -1.26 -0.25 9.36
C VAL A 385 -0.71 1.14 9.09
N ARG A 386 -0.92 2.09 9.99
CA ARG A 386 -0.43 3.47 9.85
C ARG A 386 0.33 3.91 11.09
N GLY A 387 1.40 4.66 10.87
CA GLY A 387 2.24 5.22 11.91
C GLY A 387 2.73 6.58 11.45
N ALA A 388 2.51 7.60 12.27
CA ALA A 388 2.85 8.96 11.92
C ALA A 388 3.54 9.64 13.11
N LEU A 389 4.54 10.45 12.78
CA LEU A 389 5.07 11.52 13.61
C LEU A 389 4.83 12.79 12.80
N SER A 390 3.56 13.18 12.67
CA SER A 390 3.13 14.21 11.69
C SER A 390 3.78 15.56 11.94
N GLY A 391 3.99 15.94 13.21
CA GLY A 391 4.74 17.15 13.59
C GLY A 391 6.23 17.12 13.19
N ALA A 392 6.75 15.94 12.81
CA ALA A 392 8.11 15.74 12.33
C ALA A 392 8.15 15.32 10.84
N GLY A 393 7.04 15.39 10.10
CA GLY A 393 7.00 15.08 8.66
C GLY A 393 6.78 13.62 8.28
N TYR A 394 6.85 12.68 9.23
CA TYR A 394 6.76 11.24 8.93
C TYR A 394 5.34 10.71 8.92
N ASN A 395 5.04 9.89 7.92
CA ASN A 395 3.74 9.25 7.76
C ASN A 395 3.89 7.97 6.96
N ASN A 396 3.81 6.85 7.65
CA ASN A 396 4.04 5.53 7.07
C ASN A 396 2.73 4.76 7.01
N ILE A 397 2.56 3.99 5.95
CA ILE A 397 1.38 3.14 5.76
C ILE A 397 1.76 1.83 5.09
N LEU A 398 1.19 0.74 5.59
CA LEU A 398 0.96 -0.47 4.81
C LEU A 398 -0.52 -0.50 4.43
N TYR A 399 -0.80 -0.77 3.15
CA TYR A 399 -2.15 -1.03 2.66
C TYR A 399 -2.10 -2.23 1.72
N GLY A 400 -2.82 -3.30 2.03
CA GLY A 400 -2.78 -4.49 1.20
C GLY A 400 -3.65 -5.64 1.68
N SER A 401 -3.60 -6.74 0.95
CA SER A 401 -4.32 -7.97 1.30
C SER A 401 -3.90 -8.51 2.68
N GLU A 402 -4.85 -9.07 3.42
CA GLU A 402 -4.63 -9.72 4.72
C GLU A 402 -3.50 -10.77 4.69
N GLY A 403 -3.34 -11.47 3.56
CA GLY A 403 -2.31 -12.49 3.36
C GLY A 403 -0.93 -11.97 2.93
N ASN A 404 -0.73 -10.65 2.84
CA ASN A 404 0.50 -10.02 2.32
C ASN A 404 0.89 -10.45 0.88
N LYS A 405 -0.07 -10.91 0.08
CA LYS A 405 0.17 -11.33 -1.31
C LYS A 405 0.27 -10.12 -2.24
N THR A 406 -0.60 -9.13 -2.05
CA THR A 406 -0.61 -7.89 -2.83
C THR A 406 -0.73 -6.72 -1.88
N GLY A 407 0.02 -5.65 -2.12
CA GLY A 407 0.08 -4.52 -1.20
C GLY A 407 1.03 -3.42 -1.61
N VAL A 408 0.98 -2.35 -0.84
CA VAL A 408 1.95 -1.26 -0.87
C VAL A 408 2.39 -0.92 0.55
N ILE A 409 3.66 -0.56 0.70
CA ILE A 409 4.23 0.05 1.90
C ILE A 409 4.83 1.38 1.50
N LEU A 410 4.37 2.47 2.10
CA LEU A 410 4.89 3.82 1.90
C LEU A 410 5.50 4.31 3.20
N PHE A 411 6.78 4.64 3.19
CA PHE A 411 7.48 5.28 4.29
C PHE A 411 7.79 6.70 3.86
N ALA A 412 7.02 7.66 4.38
CA ALA A 412 7.15 9.06 4.00
C ALA A 412 8.00 9.80 5.03
N ASN A 413 8.99 10.55 4.56
CA ASN A 413 9.60 11.64 5.33
C ASN A 413 9.06 13.01 4.90
N GLN A 414 8.22 13.05 3.87
CA GLN A 414 7.28 14.14 3.62
C GLN A 414 5.92 13.55 3.21
N SER A 415 4.88 13.83 3.99
CA SER A 415 3.53 13.40 3.65
C SER A 415 3.08 13.97 2.29
N PRO A 416 2.33 13.20 1.48
CA PRO A 416 1.75 13.73 0.26
C PRO A 416 0.78 14.87 0.56
N THR A 417 0.59 15.78 -0.40
CA THR A 417 -0.36 16.91 -0.29
C THR A 417 -1.81 16.46 -0.19
N ARG A 418 -2.11 15.27 -0.73
CA ARG A 418 -3.38 14.56 -0.52
C ARG A 418 -3.22 13.48 0.55
N SER A 419 -4.32 12.91 0.99
CA SER A 419 -4.29 11.81 1.96
C SER A 419 -3.37 10.65 1.52
N ILE A 420 -2.49 10.21 2.43
CA ILE A 420 -1.62 9.06 2.21
C ILE A 420 -2.41 7.77 1.98
N ASP A 421 -3.61 7.66 2.56
CA ASP A 421 -4.51 6.54 2.35
C ASP A 421 -5.01 6.48 0.90
N SER A 422 -5.32 7.64 0.30
CA SER A 422 -5.73 7.72 -1.11
C SER A 422 -4.59 7.36 -2.06
N LEU A 423 -3.37 7.82 -1.75
CA LEU A 423 -2.17 7.47 -2.51
C LEU A 423 -1.87 5.97 -2.41
N ALA A 424 -1.93 5.40 -1.20
CA ALA A 424 -1.72 3.97 -0.96
C ALA A 424 -2.76 3.12 -1.70
N LYS A 425 -4.04 3.50 -1.71
CA LYS A 425 -5.08 2.81 -2.51
C LYS A 425 -4.76 2.82 -4.01
N THR A 426 -4.34 3.98 -4.52
CA THR A 426 -3.96 4.13 -5.95
C THR A 426 -2.77 3.23 -6.30
N LEU A 427 -1.74 3.19 -5.45
CA LEU A 427 -0.56 2.37 -5.65
C LEU A 427 -0.83 0.87 -5.41
N TYR A 428 -1.79 0.53 -4.56
CA TYR A 428 -2.27 -0.83 -4.39
C TYR A 428 -2.94 -1.35 -5.67
N ASP A 429 -3.81 -0.56 -6.31
CA ASP A 429 -4.40 -0.94 -7.59
C ASP A 429 -3.32 -1.07 -8.67
N LEU A 430 -2.35 -0.15 -8.68
CA LEU A 430 -1.19 -0.25 -9.55
C LEU A 430 -0.42 -1.58 -9.33
N ALA A 431 -0.18 -1.98 -8.08
CA ALA A 431 0.47 -3.26 -7.76
C ALA A 431 -0.36 -4.46 -8.22
N ARG A 432 -1.68 -4.42 -8.01
CA ARG A 432 -2.61 -5.52 -8.28
C ARG A 432 -2.72 -5.86 -9.77
N TYR A 433 -2.77 -4.86 -10.63
CA TYR A 433 -3.10 -5.05 -12.05
C TYR A 433 -1.91 -5.01 -12.99
N TYR A 434 -0.78 -4.48 -12.54
CA TYR A 434 0.42 -4.31 -13.35
C TYR A 434 1.60 -5.04 -12.70
N ASN A 435 2.37 -5.75 -13.52
CA ASN A 435 3.60 -6.43 -13.08
C ASN A 435 4.76 -5.44 -13.05
N GLU A 436 5.95 -5.80 -12.59
CA GLU A 436 7.09 -4.87 -12.69
C GLU A 436 7.48 -4.61 -14.16
N ASN A 437 7.56 -5.68 -14.96
CA ASN A 437 7.93 -5.68 -16.38
C ASN A 437 6.71 -5.80 -17.30
#